data_AF-A0A959EJV4-F1
#
_entry.id   AF-A0A959EJV4-F1
#
_cell.length_a   1.000
_cell.length_b   1.000
_cell.length_c   1.000
_cell.angle_alpha   90.00
_cell.angle_beta   90.00
_cell.angle_gamma   90.00
#
_symmetry.space_group_name_H-M   'P 1'
#
loop_
_entity.id
_entity.type
_entity.pdbx_description
1 polymer ?
#
loop_
_entity_poly.entity_id
_entity_poly.type
_entity_poly.pdbx_seq_one_letter_code
_entity_poly.pdbx_strand_id
1 'polypeptide(L)'
;MKKAIFWILILALVAGCRKDNRERLFEMFYPNFQFTIQAGSSPVLPVSAVLRGVNTNIDFYLSENQLDTTQITAISAISARLTSLNGFKYDFMDFISVRICPDTDEPCIDADEVFYIDRLQFDRPGERIDLLPGLRNIRRDLIRQKYRLEVLMKFAYTPPMEVETRFDMTFQALR
;
A
#
# COMPACT_ATOMS: atom_id res chain seq x y z
N MET A 1 25.64 21.00 -37.87
CA MET A 1 25.26 19.64 -37.42
C MET A 1 24.92 19.57 -35.92
N LYS A 2 25.78 20.04 -35.01
CA LYS A 2 25.50 20.03 -33.54
C LYS A 2 24.20 20.74 -33.11
N LYS A 3 23.85 21.86 -33.76
CA LYS A 3 22.61 22.60 -33.47
C LYS A 3 21.33 21.84 -33.86
N ALA A 4 21.38 21.02 -34.91
CA ALA A 4 20.21 20.25 -35.37
C ALA A 4 19.88 19.08 -34.42
N ILE A 5 20.91 18.43 -33.86
CA ILE A 5 20.76 17.36 -32.87
C ILE A 5 20.11 17.89 -31.58
N PHE A 6 20.48 19.10 -31.16
CA PHE A 6 19.88 19.75 -29.99
C PHE A 6 18.37 20.01 -30.16
N TRP A 7 17.94 20.45 -31.34
CA TRP A 7 16.52 20.65 -31.64
C TRP A 7 15.72 19.35 -31.69
N ILE A 8 16.32 18.26 -32.21
CA ILE A 8 15.68 16.93 -32.23
C ILE A 8 15.50 16.39 -30.81
N LEU A 9 16.48 16.60 -29.92
CA LEU A 9 16.39 16.22 -28.50
C LEU A 9 15.29 16.99 -27.75
N ILE A 10 15.14 18.28 -28.02
CA ILE A 10 14.06 19.10 -27.44
C ILE A 10 12.70 18.62 -27.94
N LEU A 11 12.56 18.33 -29.24
CA LEU A 11 11.30 17.86 -29.82
C LEU A 11 10.87 16.50 -29.23
N ALA A 12 11.84 15.60 -28.99
CA ALA A 12 11.59 14.29 -28.39
C ALA A 12 11.11 14.40 -26.93
N LEU A 13 11.60 15.39 -26.17
CA LEU A 13 11.18 15.62 -24.78
C LEU A 13 9.73 16.12 -24.69
N VAL A 14 9.26 16.93 -25.65
CA VAL A 14 7.88 17.44 -25.66
C VAL A 14 6.88 16.36 -26.09
N ALA A 15 7.29 15.44 -26.97
CA ALA A 15 6.41 14.36 -27.45
C ALA A 15 6.19 13.22 -26.42
N GLY A 16 7.04 13.10 -25.40
CA GLY A 16 6.96 12.03 -24.40
C GLY A 16 5.94 12.26 -23.28
N CYS A 17 5.44 13.48 -23.12
CA CYS A 17 4.55 13.84 -22.01
C CYS A 17 3.09 13.52 -22.37
N ARG A 18 2.69 12.25 -22.28
CA ARG A 18 1.27 11.87 -22.32
C ARG A 18 0.66 12.06 -20.95
N LYS A 19 -0.35 12.92 -20.85
CA LYS A 19 -1.17 13.07 -19.65
C LYS A 19 -1.88 11.74 -19.36
N ASP A 20 -1.74 11.23 -18.15
CA ASP A 20 -2.56 10.11 -17.69
C ASP A 20 -4.00 10.61 -17.60
N ASN A 21 -4.84 10.18 -18.55
CA ASN A 21 -6.23 10.59 -18.68
C ASN A 21 -7.18 9.59 -18.01
N ARG A 22 -6.67 8.73 -17.12
CA ARG A 22 -7.51 7.82 -16.36
C ARG A 22 -8.50 8.60 -15.50
N GLU A 23 -9.75 8.18 -15.55
CA GLU A 23 -10.83 8.78 -14.78
C GLU A 23 -11.03 8.00 -13.48
N ARG A 24 -11.13 8.71 -12.35
CA ARG A 24 -11.45 8.08 -11.06
C ARG A 24 -12.93 7.72 -11.04
N LEU A 25 -13.22 6.42 -10.94
CA LEU A 25 -14.57 5.88 -10.85
C LEU A 25 -15.10 6.00 -9.42
N PHE A 26 -14.42 5.38 -8.46
CA PHE A 26 -14.80 5.37 -7.05
C PHE A 26 -13.59 5.05 -6.16
N GLU A 27 -13.76 5.26 -4.85
CA GLU A 27 -12.78 4.91 -3.83
C GLU A 27 -13.22 3.68 -3.04
N MET A 28 -12.25 2.84 -2.69
CA MET A 28 -12.43 1.64 -1.89
C MET A 28 -11.74 1.85 -0.55
N PHE A 29 -12.52 1.85 0.52
CA PHE A 29 -12.04 2.09 1.87
C PHE A 29 -12.07 0.80 2.70
N TYR A 30 -10.94 0.47 3.31
CA TYR A 30 -10.79 -0.72 4.15
C TYR A 30 -10.28 -0.30 5.53
N PRO A 31 -11.19 -0.01 6.47
CA PRO A 31 -10.83 0.43 7.81
C PRO A 31 -10.60 -0.73 8.78
N ASN A 32 -9.93 -0.41 9.88
CA ASN A 32 -9.94 -1.17 11.14
C ASN A 32 -9.33 -2.57 11.07
N PHE A 33 -8.31 -2.81 10.24
CA PHE A 33 -7.47 -3.99 10.47
C PHE A 33 -6.70 -3.79 11.78
N GLN A 34 -6.61 -4.81 12.61
CA GLN A 34 -5.92 -4.72 13.88
C GLN A 34 -4.90 -5.84 14.01
N PHE A 35 -3.72 -5.50 14.51
CA PHE A 35 -2.67 -6.44 14.86
C PHE A 35 -1.82 -5.88 15.99
N THR A 36 -1.07 -6.75 16.67
CA THR A 36 -0.22 -6.38 17.80
C THR A 36 1.24 -6.60 17.45
N ILE A 37 2.04 -5.54 17.53
CA ILE A 37 3.50 -5.64 17.48
C ILE A 37 3.97 -6.12 18.86
N GLN A 38 4.63 -7.27 18.90
CA GLN A 38 5.04 -7.91 20.15
C GLN A 38 6.29 -7.21 20.73
N ALA A 39 6.28 -7.00 22.05
CA ALA A 39 7.46 -6.55 22.79
C ALA A 39 8.62 -7.55 22.59
N GLY A 40 9.85 -7.06 22.55
CA GLY A 40 11.01 -7.96 22.45
C GLY A 40 11.24 -8.55 21.05
N SER A 41 10.42 -8.21 20.05
CA SER A 41 10.61 -8.68 18.67
C SER A 41 11.99 -8.34 18.13
N SER A 42 12.62 -9.30 17.45
CA SER A 42 13.98 -9.13 16.95
C SER A 42 14.06 -8.02 15.89
N PRO A 43 15.03 -7.09 15.99
CA PRO A 43 15.26 -6.08 14.94
C PRO A 43 16.05 -6.64 13.75
N VAL A 44 16.60 -7.86 13.86
CA VAL A 44 17.47 -8.45 12.83
C VAL A 44 16.66 -8.93 11.62
N LEU A 45 15.50 -9.54 11.87
CA LEU A 45 14.64 -10.10 10.83
C LEU A 45 13.31 -9.35 10.81
N PRO A 46 12.76 -9.07 9.63
CA PRO A 46 11.42 -8.52 9.53
C PRO A 46 10.37 -9.47 10.14
N VAL A 47 9.36 -8.90 10.79
CA VAL A 47 8.20 -9.60 11.32
C VAL A 47 7.00 -9.27 10.45
N SER A 48 6.13 -10.25 10.18
CA SER A 48 4.91 -10.03 9.40
C SER A 48 3.64 -10.24 10.22
N ALA A 49 2.69 -9.32 10.07
CA ALA A 49 1.29 -9.56 10.43
C ALA A 49 0.54 -9.99 9.18
N VAL A 50 -0.08 -11.18 9.20
CA VAL A 50 -0.73 -11.80 8.04
C VAL A 50 -2.21 -11.95 8.30
N LEU A 51 -3.03 -11.38 7.41
CA LEU A 51 -4.48 -11.57 7.39
C LEU A 51 -4.87 -12.28 6.09
N ARG A 52 -5.48 -13.46 6.23
CA ARG A 52 -5.98 -14.26 5.11
C ARG A 52 -7.48 -14.06 4.93
N GLY A 53 -7.97 -14.30 3.72
CA GLY A 53 -9.40 -14.28 3.40
C GLY A 53 -10.07 -12.92 3.58
N VAL A 54 -9.33 -11.81 3.43
CA VAL A 54 -9.88 -10.46 3.61
C VAL A 54 -10.84 -10.17 2.46
N ASN A 55 -12.08 -9.79 2.78
CA ASN A 55 -13.09 -9.49 1.77
C ASN A 55 -12.77 -8.17 1.07
N THR A 56 -12.79 -8.15 -0.26
CA THR A 56 -12.65 -6.91 -1.04
C THR A 56 -13.91 -6.06 -1.01
N ASN A 57 -15.07 -6.68 -0.75
CA ASN A 57 -16.39 -6.08 -0.90
C ASN A 57 -16.58 -5.44 -2.28
N ILE A 58 -15.93 -5.97 -3.32
CA ILE A 58 -15.94 -5.38 -4.67
C ILE A 58 -17.37 -5.26 -5.22
N ASP A 59 -18.23 -6.26 -4.96
CA ASP A 59 -19.61 -6.26 -5.44
C ASP A 59 -20.42 -5.09 -4.86
N PHE A 60 -20.17 -4.72 -3.59
CA PHE A 60 -20.78 -3.56 -2.96
C PHE A 60 -20.36 -2.26 -3.65
N TYR A 61 -19.06 -2.09 -3.91
CA TYR A 61 -18.56 -0.91 -4.61
C TYR A 61 -19.09 -0.80 -6.04
N LEU A 62 -19.22 -1.93 -6.74
CA LEU A 62 -19.79 -1.97 -8.09
C LEU A 62 -21.28 -1.66 -8.09
N SER A 63 -22.06 -2.22 -7.16
CA SER A 63 -23.50 -2.00 -7.08
C SER A 63 -23.86 -0.56 -6.72
N GLU A 64 -23.14 0.04 -5.76
CA GLU A 64 -23.37 1.42 -5.33
C GLU A 64 -23.08 2.43 -6.45
N ASN A 65 -22.13 2.10 -7.34
CA ASN A 65 -21.75 2.96 -8.46
C ASN A 65 -22.41 2.57 -9.80
N GLN A 66 -23.21 1.50 -9.83
CA GLN A 66 -23.85 0.95 -11.05
C GLN A 66 -22.82 0.62 -12.16
N LEU A 67 -21.67 0.06 -11.77
CA LEU A 67 -20.57 -0.27 -12.68
C LEU A 67 -20.34 -1.79 -12.75
N ASP A 68 -19.61 -2.21 -13.77
CA ASP A 68 -19.11 -3.58 -13.91
C ASP A 68 -17.57 -3.62 -13.85
N THR A 69 -17.01 -4.76 -13.44
CA THR A 69 -15.55 -4.98 -13.37
C THR A 69 -14.82 -4.72 -14.69
N THR A 70 -15.49 -4.87 -15.84
CA THR A 70 -14.94 -4.60 -17.17
C THR A 70 -14.64 -3.11 -17.41
N GLN A 71 -15.28 -2.21 -16.65
CA GLN A 71 -15.05 -0.77 -16.76
C GLN A 71 -13.84 -0.29 -15.95
N ILE A 72 -13.36 -1.11 -15.00
CA ILE A 72 -12.16 -0.82 -14.21
C ILE A 72 -10.93 -1.24 -15.02
N THR A 73 -10.04 -0.31 -15.35
CA THR A 73 -8.76 -0.60 -16.03
C THR A 73 -7.60 -0.73 -15.05
N ALA A 74 -7.68 -0.06 -13.90
CA ALA A 74 -6.70 -0.16 -12.83
C ALA A 74 -7.32 0.05 -11.44
N ILE A 75 -6.68 -0.51 -10.42
CA ILE A 75 -6.91 -0.15 -9.02
C ILE A 75 -5.56 0.24 -8.43
N SER A 76 -5.46 1.46 -7.90
CA SER A 76 -4.21 2.01 -7.37
C SER A 76 -4.36 2.42 -5.90
N ALA A 77 -3.27 2.30 -5.16
CA ALA A 77 -3.14 2.79 -3.79
C ALA A 77 -3.32 4.31 -3.72
N ILE A 78 -4.06 4.81 -2.72
CA ILE A 78 -4.16 6.24 -2.40
C ILE A 78 -3.42 6.54 -1.10
N SER A 79 -3.83 5.89 -0.03
CA SER A 79 -3.31 6.16 1.31
C SER A 79 -3.43 4.91 2.18
N ALA A 80 -2.50 4.77 3.12
CA ALA A 80 -2.63 3.82 4.20
C ALA A 80 -2.01 4.41 5.47
N ARG A 81 -2.56 4.04 6.62
CA ARG A 81 -2.17 4.62 7.92
C ARG A 81 -2.16 3.55 9.00
N LEU A 82 -1.07 3.53 9.77
CA LEU A 82 -1.00 2.83 11.04
C LEU A 82 -1.29 3.83 12.16
N THR A 83 -2.12 3.43 13.13
CA THR A 83 -2.43 4.21 14.34
C THR A 83 -2.25 3.31 15.55
N SER A 84 -1.45 3.75 16.51
CA SER A 84 -1.34 3.11 17.82
C SER A 84 -2.63 3.31 18.61
N LEU A 85 -3.19 2.22 19.14
CA LEU A 85 -4.42 2.22 19.93
C LEU A 85 -4.15 2.41 21.42
N ASN A 86 -2.96 2.07 21.88
CA ASN A 86 -2.53 2.20 23.27
C ASN A 86 -1.60 3.40 23.52
N GLY A 87 -1.45 4.30 22.53
CA GLY A 87 -0.72 5.56 22.67
C GLY A 87 0.80 5.45 22.59
N PHE A 88 1.34 4.26 22.28
CA PHE A 88 2.79 4.11 22.05
C PHE A 88 3.21 4.63 20.69
N LYS A 89 4.39 5.27 20.67
CA LYS A 89 5.01 5.80 19.46
C LYS A 89 5.74 4.69 18.71
N TYR A 90 5.85 4.84 17.41
CA TYR A 90 6.55 3.87 16.55
C TYR A 90 8.04 4.21 16.36
N ASP A 91 8.68 4.84 17.34
CA ASP A 91 10.07 5.28 17.28
C ASP A 91 11.07 4.12 17.07
N PHE A 92 10.66 2.89 17.36
CA PHE A 92 11.39 1.65 17.12
C PHE A 92 11.29 1.11 15.69
N MET A 93 10.45 1.71 14.83
CA MET A 93 10.22 1.24 13.45
C MET A 93 11.31 1.74 12.49
N ASP A 94 11.85 0.87 11.64
CA ASP A 94 12.80 1.20 10.54
C ASP A 94 12.06 1.25 9.21
N PHE A 95 11.26 0.23 8.91
CA PHE A 95 10.58 0.07 7.63
C PHE A 95 9.26 -0.68 7.77
N ILE A 96 8.27 -0.29 6.95
CA ILE A 96 7.00 -1.01 6.79
C ILE A 96 6.75 -1.23 5.30
N SER A 97 6.38 -2.46 4.93
CA SER A 97 5.87 -2.83 3.60
C SER A 97 4.54 -3.53 3.75
N VAL A 98 3.52 -3.03 3.07
CA VAL A 98 2.21 -3.65 2.99
C VAL A 98 2.10 -4.32 1.64
N ARG A 99 1.76 -5.60 1.64
CA ARG A 99 1.65 -6.44 0.44
C ARG A 99 0.25 -7.00 0.32
N ILE A 100 -0.24 -7.03 -0.92
CA ILE A 100 -1.53 -7.62 -1.26
C ILE A 100 -1.30 -8.63 -2.37
N CYS A 101 -1.65 -9.88 -2.09
CA CYS A 101 -1.53 -10.99 -3.03
C CYS A 101 -2.77 -11.89 -3.01
N PRO A 102 -2.92 -12.81 -3.97
CA PRO A 102 -3.99 -13.81 -3.95
C PRO A 102 -3.99 -14.62 -2.65
N ASP A 103 -5.17 -14.97 -2.13
CA ASP A 103 -5.27 -15.83 -0.97
C ASP A 103 -5.10 -17.31 -1.36
N THR A 104 -3.86 -17.70 -1.68
CA THR A 104 -3.44 -19.06 -2.02
C THR A 104 -2.40 -19.57 -1.02
N ASP A 105 -1.92 -20.80 -1.11
CA ASP A 105 -0.89 -21.28 -0.16
C ASP A 105 0.48 -20.60 -0.35
N GLU A 106 0.70 -19.93 -1.48
CA GLU A 106 1.92 -19.18 -1.77
C GLU A 106 1.99 -17.88 -0.93
N PRO A 107 3.15 -17.51 -0.37
CA PRO A 107 3.33 -16.24 0.33
C PRO A 107 3.34 -15.05 -0.64
N CYS A 108 3.04 -13.84 -0.14
CA CYS A 108 3.23 -12.65 -0.96
C CYS A 108 4.73 -12.44 -1.26
N ILE A 109 5.05 -11.96 -2.46
CA ILE A 109 6.42 -11.64 -2.86
C ILE A 109 6.69 -10.13 -2.76
N ASP A 110 7.94 -9.71 -2.87
CA ASP A 110 8.30 -8.28 -2.80
C ASP A 110 7.59 -7.43 -3.88
N ALA A 111 7.30 -8.02 -5.05
CA ALA A 111 6.56 -7.37 -6.12
C ALA A 111 5.06 -7.17 -5.81
N ASP A 112 4.56 -7.70 -4.69
CA ASP A 112 3.19 -7.52 -4.22
C ASP A 112 3.01 -6.30 -3.30
N GLU A 113 4.06 -5.51 -3.10
CA GLU A 113 4.02 -4.28 -2.32
C GLU A 113 3.04 -3.25 -2.91
N VAL A 114 2.20 -2.70 -2.02
CA VAL A 114 1.14 -1.74 -2.34
C VAL A 114 1.27 -0.43 -1.56
N PHE A 115 1.84 -0.49 -0.36
CA PHE A 115 2.21 0.67 0.43
C PHE A 115 3.54 0.41 1.11
N TYR A 116 4.34 1.45 1.32
CA TYR A 116 5.59 1.32 2.02
C TYR A 116 5.97 2.62 2.73
N ILE A 117 6.89 2.52 3.68
CA ILE A 117 7.69 3.64 4.14
C ILE A 117 9.01 3.10 4.65
N ASP A 118 10.11 3.76 4.33
CA ASP A 118 11.44 3.41 4.77
C ASP A 118 12.05 4.52 5.62
N ARG A 119 13.11 4.15 6.37
CA ARG A 119 13.95 5.10 7.11
C ARG A 119 13.18 5.90 8.17
N LEU A 120 12.17 5.30 8.78
CA LEU A 120 11.32 5.96 9.80
C LEU A 120 12.11 6.47 11.02
N GLN A 121 13.27 5.89 11.33
CA GLN A 121 14.11 6.33 12.45
C GLN A 121 14.56 7.79 12.35
N PHE A 122 14.63 8.38 11.14
CA PHE A 122 15.03 9.78 10.99
C PHE A 122 13.88 10.75 11.26
N ASP A 123 12.64 10.31 11.03
CA ASP A 123 11.45 11.16 11.15
C ASP A 123 10.78 11.05 12.52
N ARG A 124 11.19 10.07 13.36
CA ARG A 124 10.66 9.81 14.71
C ARG A 124 9.13 9.79 14.72
N PRO A 125 8.53 8.79 14.06
CA PRO A 125 7.08 8.74 13.94
C PRO A 125 6.42 8.77 15.33
N GLY A 126 5.33 9.52 15.43
CA GLY A 126 4.52 9.57 16.63
C GLY A 126 3.68 8.29 16.78
N GLU A 127 2.45 8.46 17.25
CA GLU A 127 1.46 7.38 17.37
C GLU A 127 0.80 7.02 16.02
N ARG A 128 1.21 7.69 14.93
CA ARG A 128 0.66 7.53 13.60
C ARG A 128 1.78 7.49 12.57
N ILE A 129 1.66 6.58 11.62
CA ILE A 129 2.52 6.50 10.45
C ILE A 129 1.62 6.52 9.21
N ASP A 130 1.85 7.50 8.35
CA ASP A 130 1.29 7.53 7.00
C ASP A 130 2.23 6.80 6.05
N LEU A 131 1.71 5.82 5.32
CA LEU A 131 2.47 5.06 4.33
C LEU A 131 2.37 5.72 2.95
N LEU A 132 3.44 5.59 2.17
CA LEU A 132 3.49 6.03 0.79
C LEU A 132 2.78 5.00 -0.11
N PRO A 133 1.93 5.45 -1.06
CA PRO A 133 1.31 4.56 -2.02
C PRO A 133 2.34 4.05 -3.03
N GLY A 134 2.29 2.73 -3.29
CA GLY A 134 3.07 2.09 -4.36
C GLY A 134 2.47 2.32 -5.75
N LEU A 135 3.24 1.96 -6.78
CA LEU A 135 2.84 2.10 -8.19
C LEU A 135 2.12 0.87 -8.78
N ARG A 136 1.99 -0.20 -7.99
CA ARG A 136 1.41 -1.47 -8.42
C ARG A 136 -0.06 -1.28 -8.81
N ASN A 137 -0.45 -1.87 -9.95
CA ASN A 137 -1.86 -2.02 -10.30
C ASN A 137 -2.41 -3.28 -9.64
N ILE A 138 -3.23 -3.10 -8.61
CA ILE A 138 -3.70 -4.15 -7.71
C ILE A 138 -5.07 -4.68 -8.17
N ARG A 139 -5.51 -4.28 -9.36
CA ARG A 139 -6.80 -4.70 -9.94
C ARG A 139 -6.98 -6.21 -9.89
N ARG A 140 -5.97 -7.00 -10.23
CA ARG A 140 -6.07 -8.47 -10.30
C ARG A 140 -6.39 -9.13 -8.96
N ASP A 141 -6.05 -8.47 -7.86
CA ASP A 141 -6.27 -8.97 -6.51
C ASP A 141 -7.59 -8.41 -5.94
N LEU A 142 -7.83 -7.10 -6.09
CA LEU A 142 -8.98 -6.43 -5.49
C LEU A 142 -10.30 -6.59 -6.27
N ILE A 143 -10.28 -7.07 -7.51
CA ILE A 143 -11.52 -7.49 -8.21
C ILE A 143 -12.00 -8.88 -7.80
N ARG A 144 -11.19 -9.65 -7.08
CA ARG A 144 -11.60 -10.96 -6.54
C ARG A 144 -12.44 -10.74 -5.30
N GLN A 145 -13.10 -11.78 -4.81
CA GLN A 145 -13.88 -11.70 -3.57
C GLN A 145 -12.99 -11.55 -2.33
N LYS A 146 -11.81 -12.19 -2.36
CA LYS A 146 -10.89 -12.25 -1.22
C LYS A 146 -9.43 -12.09 -1.65
N TYR A 147 -8.62 -11.57 -0.73
CA TYR A 147 -7.17 -11.42 -0.87
C TYR A 147 -6.46 -11.69 0.46
N ARG A 148 -5.14 -11.83 0.38
CA ARG A 148 -4.25 -11.81 1.54
C ARG A 148 -3.63 -10.44 1.71
N LEU A 149 -3.61 -9.98 2.96
CA LEU A 149 -2.87 -8.80 3.40
C LEU A 149 -1.68 -9.23 4.26
N GLU A 150 -0.48 -8.80 3.90
CA GLU A 150 0.72 -8.97 4.72
C GLU A 150 1.30 -7.60 5.06
N VAL A 151 1.47 -7.30 6.34
CA VAL A 151 2.16 -6.11 6.83
C VAL A 151 3.51 -6.55 7.36
N LEU A 152 4.55 -6.35 6.55
CA LEU A 152 5.94 -6.63 6.89
C LEU A 152 6.53 -5.42 7.61
N MET A 153 7.12 -5.65 8.78
CA MET A 153 7.68 -4.63 9.64
C MET A 153 9.12 -4.98 9.96
N LYS A 154 10.00 -4.00 9.90
CA LYS A 154 11.38 -4.12 10.38
C LYS A 154 11.63 -3.03 11.41
N PHE A 155 12.31 -3.42 12.48
CA PHE A 155 12.55 -2.54 13.61
C PHE A 155 13.98 -2.02 13.61
N ALA A 156 14.16 -0.74 13.91
CA ALA A 156 15.47 -0.11 14.08
C ALA A 156 16.14 -0.61 15.36
N TYR A 157 15.33 -0.89 16.39
CA TYR A 157 15.71 -1.53 17.64
C TYR A 157 14.52 -2.31 18.18
N THR A 158 14.78 -3.22 19.12
CA THR A 158 13.75 -4.08 19.72
C THR A 158 12.58 -3.25 20.26
N PRO A 159 11.33 -3.55 19.90
CA PRO A 159 10.16 -2.87 20.46
C PRO A 159 10.16 -2.98 21.99
N PRO A 160 10.13 -1.84 22.71
CA PRO A 160 10.24 -1.85 24.17
C PRO A 160 8.98 -2.41 24.85
N MET A 161 7.87 -2.45 24.13
CA MET A 161 6.57 -2.90 24.61
C MET A 161 5.63 -3.28 23.48
N GLU A 162 4.49 -3.87 23.85
CA GLU A 162 3.46 -4.24 22.90
C GLU A 162 2.74 -3.01 22.37
N VAL A 163 2.54 -2.97 21.05
CA VAL A 163 1.83 -1.87 20.39
C VAL A 163 0.62 -2.43 19.63
N GLU A 164 -0.56 -2.17 20.18
CA GLU A 164 -1.83 -2.44 19.49
C GLU A 164 -1.99 -1.45 18.35
N THR A 165 -2.07 -1.98 17.13
CA THR A 165 -2.03 -1.17 15.91
C THR A 165 -3.32 -1.34 15.13
N ARG A 166 -3.97 -0.22 14.81
CA ARG A 166 -4.99 -0.14 13.78
C ARG A 166 -4.36 0.23 12.44
N PHE A 167 -4.76 -0.45 11.39
CA PHE A 167 -4.36 -0.20 10.02
C PHE A 167 -5.59 0.09 9.15
N ASP A 168 -5.55 1.24 8.48
CA ASP A 168 -6.59 1.72 7.58
C ASP A 168 -5.97 1.93 6.18
N MET A 169 -6.67 1.56 5.11
CA MET A 169 -6.18 1.73 3.74
C MET A 169 -7.27 2.13 2.75
N THR A 170 -6.87 2.91 1.74
CA THR A 170 -7.74 3.45 0.70
C THR A 170 -7.14 3.23 -0.68
N PHE A 171 -7.97 2.80 -1.61
CA PHE A 171 -7.63 2.63 -3.03
C PHE A 171 -8.61 3.39 -3.91
N GLN A 172 -8.24 3.62 -5.17
CA GLN A 172 -9.12 4.14 -6.19
C GLN A 172 -9.25 3.16 -7.35
N ALA A 173 -10.46 3.00 -7.86
CA ALA A 173 -10.73 2.36 -9.14
C ALA A 173 -10.68 3.40 -10.26
N LEU A 174 -9.99 3.06 -11.34
CA LEU A 174 -9.72 3.93 -12.48
C LEU A 174 -10.26 3.31 -13.77
N ARG A 175 -10.67 4.17 -14.71
CA ARG A 175 -11.01 3.82 -16.09
C ARG A 175 -10.02 4.43 -17.08
#